data_AF-A0A0R2MYB1-F1
#
_entry.id   AF-A0A0R2MYB1-F1
#
_cell.length_a   1.000
_cell.length_b   1.000
_cell.length_c   1.000
_cell.angle_alpha   90.00
_cell.angle_beta   90.00
_cell.angle_gamma   90.00
#
_symmetry.space_group_name_H-M   'P 1'
#
loop_
_entity.id
_entity.type
_entity.pdbx_description
1 polymer ?
#
loop_
_entity_poly.entity_id
_entity_poly.type
_entity_poly.pdbx_seq_one_letter_code
_entity_poly.pdbx_strand_id
1 'polypeptide(L)'
;MGWYVIMDASEVTEDDSAIGVMSSAVFGTGWGSYKIAHLATGDGIGIEMFEFAKNTRPDDNFKYWETGIFHYGVQDPDIEGLVEKIKAHGGKQRMPIKEYYPGEKPYKMVYMEDPFGNLVEIYTHSYELTYSQGGY
;
A
#
# COMPACT_ATOMS: atom_id res chain seq x y z
N MET A 1 -6.01 6.22 5.01
CA MET A 1 -5.75 4.77 4.79
C MET A 1 -6.83 3.92 5.46
N GLY A 2 -7.18 4.16 6.73
CA GLY A 2 -8.34 3.50 7.36
C GLY A 2 -8.15 2.01 7.69
N TRP A 3 -6.91 1.52 7.66
CA TRP A 3 -6.58 0.14 8.00
C TRP A 3 -6.47 -0.02 9.51
N TYR A 4 -6.82 -1.20 10.02
CA TYR A 4 -6.63 -1.56 11.42
C TYR A 4 -5.78 -2.82 11.54
N VAL A 5 -4.98 -2.90 12.60
CA VAL A 5 -4.12 -4.05 12.87
C VAL A 5 -4.99 -5.20 13.40
N ILE A 6 -4.88 -6.36 12.76
CA ILE A 6 -5.45 -7.64 13.22
C ILE A 6 -4.44 -8.34 14.13
N MET A 7 -3.18 -8.38 13.71
CA MET A 7 -2.08 -8.97 14.45
C MET A 7 -0.86 -8.06 14.33
N ASP A 8 -0.32 -7.67 15.49
CA ASP A 8 0.93 -6.92 15.58
C ASP A 8 2.10 -7.68 14.93
N ALA A 9 3.16 -6.95 14.63
CA ALA A 9 4.35 -7.51 14.00
C ALA A 9 4.90 -8.69 14.81
N SER A 10 4.94 -9.86 14.17
CA SER A 10 5.42 -11.12 14.75
C SER A 10 6.57 -11.67 13.91
N GLU A 11 7.57 -12.25 14.57
CA GLU A 11 8.70 -12.88 13.89
C GLU A 11 8.37 -14.31 13.47
N VAL A 12 8.75 -14.66 12.24
CA VAL A 12 8.65 -16.01 11.68
C VAL A 12 10.03 -16.43 11.22
N THR A 13 10.45 -17.64 11.61
CA THR A 13 11.77 -18.22 11.36
C THR A 13 11.68 -19.43 10.43
N GLU A 14 12.75 -19.68 9.68
CA GLU A 14 12.91 -20.84 8.82
C GLU A 14 13.11 -22.09 9.70
N ASP A 15 12.00 -22.77 9.99
CA ASP A 15 11.90 -23.94 10.87
C ASP A 15 10.79 -24.91 10.43
N ASP A 16 10.61 -25.99 11.22
CA ASP A 16 9.63 -27.06 10.96
C ASP A 16 8.20 -26.72 11.44
N SER A 17 7.92 -25.49 11.87
CA SER A 17 6.56 -25.07 12.19
C SER A 17 5.67 -25.07 10.94
N ALA A 18 4.35 -25.13 11.12
CA ALA A 18 3.42 -25.11 9.99
C ALA A 18 3.63 -23.88 9.09
N ILE A 19 3.87 -22.71 9.69
CA ILE A 19 4.16 -21.48 8.94
C ILE A 19 5.54 -21.53 8.29
N GLY A 20 6.57 -22.05 8.97
CA GLY A 20 7.92 -22.19 8.42
C GLY A 20 7.97 -23.09 7.18
N VAL A 21 7.24 -24.22 7.21
CA VAL A 21 7.10 -25.13 6.07
C VAL A 21 6.37 -24.47 4.90
N MET A 22 5.27 -23.75 5.16
CA MET A 22 4.55 -23.01 4.11
C MET A 22 5.41 -21.90 3.50
N SER A 23 6.10 -21.11 4.32
CA SER A 23 6.99 -20.05 3.86
C SER A 23 8.14 -20.59 3.04
N SER A 24 8.71 -21.74 3.41
CA SER A 24 9.77 -22.38 2.62
C SER A 24 9.27 -22.90 1.26
N ALA A 25 8.00 -23.30 1.17
CA ALA A 25 7.39 -23.66 -0.13
C ALA A 25 7.20 -22.44 -1.05
N VAL A 26 7.03 -21.24 -0.49
CA VAL A 26 6.84 -19.99 -1.26
C VAL A 26 8.18 -19.33 -1.60
N PHE A 27 9.08 -19.18 -0.61
CA PHE A 27 10.32 -18.41 -0.74
C PHE A 27 11.54 -19.27 -1.10
N GLY A 28 11.41 -20.60 -1.08
CA GLY A 28 12.54 -21.52 -1.21
C GLY A 28 13.31 -21.67 0.11
N THR A 29 14.58 -22.03 0.03
CA THR A 29 15.47 -22.20 1.19
C THR A 29 16.38 -21.00 1.40
N GLY A 30 16.77 -20.74 2.65
CA GLY A 30 17.74 -19.71 3.01
C GLY A 30 17.15 -18.29 3.18
N TRP A 31 15.85 -18.19 3.41
CA TRP A 31 15.16 -16.93 3.69
C TRP A 31 15.35 -16.48 5.15
N GLY A 32 15.71 -17.40 6.06
CA GLY A 32 16.12 -17.09 7.43
C GLY A 32 14.96 -16.67 8.33
N SER A 33 14.61 -15.39 8.35
CA SER A 33 13.48 -14.88 9.11
C SER A 33 12.86 -13.63 8.47
N TYR A 34 11.58 -13.40 8.79
CA TYR A 34 10.89 -12.15 8.50
C TYR A 34 9.97 -11.76 9.65
N LYS A 35 9.63 -10.48 9.73
CA LYS A 35 8.51 -10.00 10.55
C LYS A 35 7.29 -9.80 9.67
N ILE A 36 6.12 -10.13 10.21
CA ILE A 36 4.84 -9.93 9.53
C ILE A 36 3.83 -9.25 10.44
N ALA A 37 3.16 -8.22 9.94
CA ALA A 37 1.97 -7.63 10.55
C ALA A 37 0.78 -7.86 9.63
N HIS A 38 -0.38 -8.18 10.21
CA HIS A 38 -1.62 -8.36 9.47
C HIS A 38 -2.56 -7.22 9.78
N LEU A 39 -3.09 -6.60 8.74
CA LEU A 39 -4.05 -5.52 8.81
C LEU A 39 -5.26 -5.86 7.95
N ALA A 40 -6.37 -5.16 8.18
CA ALA A 40 -7.49 -5.17 7.28
C ALA A 40 -8.10 -3.79 7.10
N THR A 41 -8.87 -3.66 6.04
CA THR A 41 -9.73 -2.52 5.77
C THR A 41 -11.13 -2.75 6.35
N GLY A 42 -11.93 -1.69 6.45
CA GLY A 42 -13.32 -1.78 6.94
C GLY A 42 -14.25 -2.63 6.07
N ASP A 43 -13.90 -2.82 4.80
CA ASP A 43 -14.61 -3.63 3.79
C ASP A 43 -14.01 -5.05 3.62
N GLY A 44 -13.08 -5.45 4.49
CA GLY A 44 -12.62 -6.84 4.59
C GLY A 44 -11.46 -7.22 3.66
N ILE A 45 -10.76 -6.24 3.09
CA ILE A 45 -9.52 -6.48 2.33
C ILE A 45 -8.38 -6.71 3.34
N GLY A 46 -7.69 -7.84 3.20
CA GLY A 46 -6.51 -8.15 4.01
C GLY A 46 -5.24 -7.50 3.45
N ILE A 47 -4.41 -6.97 4.33
CA ILE A 47 -3.09 -6.41 4.01
C ILE A 47 -2.05 -7.09 4.90
N GLU A 48 -1.06 -7.72 4.29
CA GLU A 48 0.07 -8.33 4.98
C GLU A 48 1.34 -7.52 4.70
N MET A 49 2.04 -7.12 5.76
CA MET A 49 3.27 -6.34 5.64
C MET A 49 4.45 -7.18 6.11
N PHE A 50 5.42 -7.38 5.22
CA PHE A 50 6.59 -8.21 5.47
C PHE A 50 7.87 -7.37 5.58
N GLU A 51 8.70 -7.68 6.56
CA GLU A 51 10.07 -7.19 6.69
C GLU A 51 11.03 -8.39 6.72
N PHE A 52 11.66 -8.69 5.59
CA PHE A 52 12.67 -9.76 5.50
C PHE A 52 14.04 -9.30 6.00
N ALA A 53 14.81 -10.20 6.62
CA ALA A 53 16.13 -9.89 7.18
C ALA A 53 17.14 -9.30 6.18
N LYS A 54 17.00 -9.58 4.88
CA LYS A 54 17.86 -9.07 3.79
C LYS A 54 17.15 -8.05 2.90
N ASN A 55 16.15 -7.33 3.42
CA ASN A 55 15.45 -6.31 2.65
C ASN A 55 16.40 -5.17 2.23
N THR A 56 16.21 -4.64 1.03
CA THR A 56 16.96 -3.49 0.53
C THR A 56 15.98 -2.44 0.03
N ARG A 57 16.16 -1.20 0.46
CA ARG A 57 15.41 -0.08 -0.13
C ARG A 57 15.92 0.14 -1.56
N PRO A 58 15.07 0.14 -2.58
CA PRO A 58 15.52 0.41 -3.94
C PRO A 58 15.83 1.90 -4.13
N ASP A 59 16.74 2.20 -5.06
CA ASP A 59 17.11 3.58 -5.40
C ASP A 59 15.95 4.34 -6.07
N ASP A 60 15.17 3.63 -6.90
CA ASP A 60 13.93 4.11 -7.52
C ASP A 60 12.86 3.02 -7.52
N ASN A 61 11.68 3.38 -6.99
CA ASN A 61 10.50 2.51 -6.90
C ASN A 61 9.43 2.86 -7.95
N PHE A 62 9.64 3.90 -8.78
CA PHE A 62 8.67 4.37 -9.77
C PHE A 62 8.85 3.65 -11.13
N LYS A 63 8.77 2.32 -11.13
CA LYS A 63 9.03 1.50 -12.31
C LYS A 63 7.75 1.08 -13.06
N TYR A 64 6.97 2.05 -13.51
CA TYR A 64 5.66 1.81 -14.17
C TYR A 64 5.74 1.04 -15.50
N TRP A 65 6.94 0.85 -16.06
CA TRP A 65 7.19 0.12 -17.30
C TRP A 65 7.58 -1.35 -17.07
N GLU A 66 7.81 -1.78 -15.83
CA GLU A 66 8.10 -3.18 -15.50
C GLU A 66 6.79 -3.94 -15.17
N THR A 67 6.73 -5.22 -15.53
CA THR A 67 5.59 -6.08 -15.17
C THR A 67 5.57 -6.34 -13.66
N GLY A 68 4.47 -6.02 -12.99
CA GLY A 68 4.30 -6.22 -11.56
C GLY A 68 3.17 -5.36 -10.98
N ILE A 69 3.11 -5.26 -9.65
CA ILE A 69 2.26 -4.28 -8.98
C ILE A 69 2.90 -2.90 -9.19
N PHE A 70 2.17 -1.99 -9.83
CA PHE A 70 2.65 -0.62 -10.04
C PHE A 70 2.32 0.29 -8.85
N HIS A 71 1.05 0.34 -8.44
CA HIS A 71 0.58 1.09 -7.27
C HIS A 71 -0.71 0.47 -6.75
N TYR A 72 -1.19 0.95 -5.61
CA TYR A 72 -2.52 0.62 -5.08
C TYR A 72 -3.32 1.89 -4.80
N GLY A 73 -4.63 1.80 -4.94
CA GLY A 73 -5.56 2.89 -4.66
C GLY A 73 -6.14 2.80 -3.26
N VAL A 74 -6.34 3.94 -2.60
CA VAL A 74 -7.11 4.04 -1.35
C VAL A 74 -8.12 5.18 -1.43
N GLN A 75 -9.20 5.04 -0.68
CA GLN A 75 -10.20 6.09 -0.53
C GLN A 75 -10.05 6.77 0.84
N ASP A 76 -10.04 8.10 0.85
CA ASP A 76 -10.09 8.91 2.07
C ASP A 76 -10.76 10.26 1.78
N PRO A 77 -11.92 10.58 2.39
CA PRO A 77 -12.62 11.84 2.14
C PRO A 77 -11.82 13.07 2.64
N ASP A 78 -10.89 12.88 3.58
CA ASP A 78 -9.95 13.92 4.04
C ASP A 78 -8.58 13.74 3.38
N ILE A 79 -8.52 14.06 2.08
CA ILE A 79 -7.30 13.90 1.26
C ILE A 79 -6.16 14.77 1.78
N GLU A 80 -6.43 16.01 2.19
CA GLU A 80 -5.43 16.92 2.75
C GLU A 80 -4.85 16.37 4.07
N GLY A 81 -5.70 15.87 4.97
CA GLY A 81 -5.26 15.25 6.23
C GLY A 81 -4.45 13.97 6.01
N LEU A 82 -4.87 13.12 5.07
CA LEU A 82 -4.13 11.89 4.75
C LEU A 82 -2.75 12.20 4.12
N VAL A 83 -2.67 13.20 3.24
CA VAL A 83 -1.40 13.65 2.64
C VAL A 83 -0.40 14.06 3.74
N GLU A 84 -0.83 14.91 4.68
CA GLU A 84 0.05 15.35 5.76
C GLU A 84 0.41 14.21 6.71
N LYS A 85 -0.51 13.28 6.97
CA LYS A 85 -0.22 12.08 7.77
C LYS A 85 0.84 11.20 7.10
N ILE A 86 0.77 10.97 5.79
CA ILE A 86 1.76 10.18 5.06
C ILE A 86 3.14 10.87 5.10
N LYS A 87 3.19 12.18 4.84
CA LYS A 87 4.44 12.97 4.92
C LYS A 87 5.06 12.93 6.32
N ALA A 88 4.24 13.05 7.36
CA ALA A 88 4.71 12.98 8.75
C ALA A 88 5.37 11.64 9.12
N HIS A 89 5.06 10.56 8.40
CA HIS A 89 5.64 9.23 8.60
C HIS A 89 6.71 8.87 7.57
N GLY A 90 7.25 9.86 6.84
CA GLY A 90 8.37 9.66 5.91
C GLY A 90 7.97 9.34 4.46
N GLY A 91 6.68 9.36 4.14
CA GLY A 91 6.21 9.30 2.76
C GLY A 91 6.44 10.60 1.99
N LYS A 92 6.15 10.60 0.68
CA LYS A 92 6.37 11.75 -0.22
C LYS A 92 5.13 12.08 -1.03
N GLN A 93 4.90 13.36 -1.25
CA GLN A 93 3.88 13.81 -2.20
C GLN A 93 4.47 13.94 -3.60
N ARG A 94 3.92 13.19 -4.57
CA ARG A 94 4.46 13.13 -5.93
C ARG A 94 3.84 14.16 -6.87
N MET A 95 2.66 14.67 -6.52
CA MET A 95 1.98 15.73 -7.26
C MET A 95 1.08 16.58 -6.33
N PRO A 96 0.72 17.81 -6.71
CA PRO A 96 -0.35 18.54 -6.03
C PRO A 96 -1.67 17.78 -6.08
N ILE A 97 -2.55 17.99 -5.11
CA ILE A 97 -3.93 17.50 -5.16
C ILE A 97 -4.62 18.11 -6.40
N LYS A 98 -5.32 17.27 -7.15
CA LYS A 98 -6.05 17.67 -8.38
C LYS A 98 -7.53 17.35 -8.26
N GLU A 99 -8.36 18.22 -8.81
CA GLU A 99 -9.75 17.88 -9.13
C GLU A 99 -9.76 16.92 -10.32
N TYR A 100 -10.46 15.80 -10.19
CA TYR A 100 -10.56 14.77 -11.21
C TYR A 100 -11.58 15.17 -12.30
N TYR A 101 -12.70 15.79 -11.91
CA TYR A 101 -13.72 16.35 -12.82
C TYR A 101 -14.01 17.83 -12.50
N PRO A 102 -13.11 18.76 -12.87
CA PRO A 102 -13.23 20.16 -12.50
C PRO A 102 -14.56 20.78 -12.94
N GLY A 103 -15.31 21.36 -12.00
CA GLY A 103 -16.60 22.00 -12.26
C GLY A 103 -17.81 21.07 -12.40
N GLU A 104 -17.61 19.75 -12.43
CA GLU A 104 -18.72 18.77 -12.56
C GLU A 104 -18.95 17.96 -11.28
N LYS A 105 -17.88 17.49 -10.64
CA LYS A 105 -17.96 16.67 -9.42
C LYS A 105 -16.94 17.15 -8.40
N PRO A 106 -17.21 17.03 -7.08
CA PRO A 106 -16.28 17.42 -6.02
C PRO A 106 -15.13 16.41 -5.82
N TYR A 107 -14.75 15.69 -6.88
CA TYR A 107 -13.84 14.57 -6.82
C TYR A 107 -12.41 15.06 -6.94
N LYS A 108 -11.58 14.71 -5.96
CA LYS A 108 -10.14 15.00 -5.91
C LYS A 108 -9.30 13.73 -5.84
N MET A 109 -8.07 13.83 -6.32
CA MET A 109 -7.06 12.78 -6.26
C MET A 109 -5.64 13.31 -5.97
N VAL A 110 -4.75 12.43 -5.49
CA VAL A 110 -3.31 12.70 -5.38
C VAL A 110 -2.49 11.41 -5.47
N TYR A 111 -1.33 11.47 -6.15
CA TYR A 111 -0.30 10.42 -6.05
C TYR A 111 0.68 10.73 -4.92
N MET A 112 0.94 9.72 -4.10
CA MET A 112 1.87 9.74 -2.99
C MET A 112 2.82 8.53 -3.05
N GLU A 113 3.89 8.59 -2.26
CA GLU A 113 4.72 7.46 -1.84
C GLU A 113 4.45 7.23 -0.35
N ASP A 114 4.14 5.99 0.04
CA ASP A 114 4.02 5.60 1.44
C ASP A 114 5.41 5.53 2.14
N PRO A 115 5.49 5.36 3.47
CA PRO A 115 6.77 5.28 4.18
C PRO A 115 7.72 4.17 3.70
N PHE A 116 7.18 3.12 3.08
CA PHE A 116 7.94 1.96 2.61
C PHE A 116 8.37 2.10 1.14
N GLY A 117 7.97 3.19 0.49
CA GLY A 117 8.33 3.48 -0.88
C GLY A 117 7.34 2.93 -1.90
N ASN A 118 6.18 2.42 -1.48
CA ASN A 118 5.14 2.01 -2.42
C ASN A 118 4.39 3.24 -2.93
N LEU A 119 3.95 3.18 -4.18
CA LEU A 119 3.09 4.21 -4.75
C LEU A 119 1.66 3.98 -4.31
N VAL A 120 1.03 5.07 -3.85
CA VAL A 120 -0.37 5.07 -3.46
C VAL A 120 -1.10 6.21 -4.16
N GLU A 121 -2.20 5.86 -4.78
CA GLU A 121 -3.16 6.80 -5.36
C GLU A 121 -4.32 6.98 -4.37
N ILE A 122 -4.66 8.23 -4.05
CA ILE A 122 -5.67 8.54 -3.03
C ILE A 122 -6.82 9.27 -3.71
N TYR A 123 -8.05 8.79 -3.49
CA TYR A 123 -9.29 9.41 -3.94
C TYR A 123 -10.16 9.87 -2.78
N THR A 124 -10.86 10.98 -2.98
CA THR A 124 -11.88 11.49 -2.02
C THR A 124 -13.24 10.78 -2.13
N HIS A 125 -13.40 9.89 -3.09
CA HIS A 125 -14.65 9.21 -3.45
C HIS A 125 -14.38 7.74 -3.75
N SER A 126 -15.45 6.95 -3.89
CA SER A 126 -15.32 5.53 -4.21
C SER A 126 -14.66 5.34 -5.57
N TYR A 127 -13.74 4.37 -5.64
CA TYR A 127 -13.03 4.03 -6.87
C TYR A 127 -13.99 3.61 -7.99
N GLU A 128 -15.11 2.95 -7.64
CA GLU A 128 -16.14 2.58 -8.62
C GLU A 128 -16.79 3.81 -9.26
N LEU A 129 -16.94 4.91 -8.52
CA LEU A 129 -17.54 6.15 -9.04
C LEU A 129 -16.64 6.88 -10.03
N THR A 130 -15.31 6.72 -9.93
CA THR A 130 -14.35 7.26 -10.91
C THR A 130 -14.63 6.70 -12.29
N TYR A 131 -14.85 5.38 -12.41
CA TYR A 131 -14.89 4.71 -13.72
C TYR A 131 -16.26 4.17 -14.14
N SER A 132 -17.29 4.33 -13.30
CA SER A 132 -18.66 3.83 -13.54
C SER A 132 -19.29 4.23 -14.88
N GLN A 133 -18.81 5.30 -15.54
CA GLN A 133 -19.31 5.78 -16.82
C GLN A 133 -18.34 5.57 -18.00
N GLY A 134 -17.23 4.85 -17.80
CA GLY A 134 -16.22 4.62 -18.84
C GLY A 134 -15.44 5.87 -19.26
N GLY A 135 -15.45 6.92 -18.42
CA GLY A 135 -14.75 8.18 -18.69
C GLY A 135 -13.26 8.11 -18.33
N TYR A 136 -12.41 8.46 -19.29
CA TYR A 136 -11.07 8.99 -19.08
C TYR A 136 -11.08 10.48 -19.41
#